data_AF-A0A5C8IBY7-F1
#
_entry.id   AF-A0A5C8IBY7-F1
#
_cell.length_a   1.000
_cell.length_b   1.000
_cell.length_c   1.000
_cell.angle_alpha   90.00
_cell.angle_beta   90.00
_cell.angle_gamma   90.00
#
_symmetry.space_group_name_H-M   'P 1'
#
loop_
_entity.id
_entity.type
_entity.pdbx_description
1 polymer ?
#
loop_
_entity_poly.entity_id
_entity_poly.type
_entity_poly.pdbx_seq_one_letter_code
_entity_poly.pdbx_strand_id
1 'polypeptide(L)'
;MAQQATDAARLATEAANIATQEAQTARADLSTRITEIDKQVAERRSQKATEQAETFDSIGEEVSRESILKALAAAAEIEAIQRLDQGMGGATHSLIVRAGETFGAPLVRVLYTSGWNVFGNNPGSLDLAFVPKDMELRRSYARAYAITWDHETSPVEAVQRLQKVMVRAGYGWLSKQFSAAALFRNLQVALREAVAAREGDSLTILSGDPVGEMVSPDCFVTTGGVEFVEAWVKVGAQKFEYVDPSEGRILSDLPEPSEDVGAVLWDVAIQRGQMHFNGQTDTTF
;
A
#
# COMPACT_ATOMS: atom_id res chain seq x y z
N MET A 1 -12.22 70.58 30.94
CA MET A 1 -12.85 69.31 30.52
C MET A 1 -12.61 68.97 29.05
N ALA A 2 -12.63 69.91 28.09
CA ALA A 2 -12.35 69.61 26.68
C ALA A 2 -10.91 69.09 26.40
N GLN A 3 -9.88 69.70 27.02
CA GLN A 3 -8.47 69.31 26.81
C GLN A 3 -8.17 67.84 27.18
N GLN A 4 -8.73 67.37 28.30
CA GLN A 4 -8.56 65.99 28.80
C GLN A 4 -9.21 64.94 27.89
N ALA A 5 -10.30 65.27 27.21
CA ALA A 5 -10.95 64.38 26.26
C ALA A 5 -10.12 64.20 24.98
N THR A 6 -9.48 65.27 24.50
CA THR A 6 -8.55 65.22 23.35
C THR A 6 -7.27 64.43 23.65
N ASP A 7 -6.71 64.55 24.86
CA ASP A 7 -5.52 63.79 25.23
C ASP A 7 -5.80 62.29 25.39
N ALA A 8 -6.97 61.93 25.95
CA ALA A 8 -7.41 60.54 26.04
C ALA A 8 -7.64 59.91 24.66
N ALA A 9 -8.22 60.65 23.71
CA ALA A 9 -8.42 60.18 22.34
C ALA A 9 -7.09 59.98 21.59
N ARG A 10 -6.11 60.88 21.81
CA ARG A 10 -4.77 60.76 21.22
C ARG A 10 -4.02 59.55 21.77
N LEU A 11 -4.03 59.33 23.08
CA LEU A 11 -3.43 58.17 23.73
C LEU A 11 -4.07 56.85 23.29
N ALA A 12 -5.40 56.82 23.14
CA ALA A 12 -6.10 55.65 22.62
C ALA A 12 -5.70 55.33 21.16
N THR A 13 -5.48 56.37 20.34
CA THR A 13 -5.05 56.21 18.94
C THR A 13 -3.60 55.73 18.85
N GLU A 14 -2.69 56.28 19.67
CA GLU A 14 -1.31 55.80 19.78
C GLU A 14 -1.25 54.34 20.25
N ALA A 15 -2.04 53.98 21.27
CA ALA A 15 -2.12 52.59 21.75
C ALA A 15 -2.67 51.62 20.69
N ALA A 16 -3.69 52.03 19.94
CA ALA A 16 -4.24 51.23 18.84
C ALA A 16 -3.23 51.05 17.69
N ASN A 17 -2.46 52.08 17.36
CA ASN A 17 -1.42 52.00 16.34
C ASN A 17 -0.29 51.06 16.77
N ILE A 18 0.17 51.15 18.02
CA ILE A 18 1.19 50.24 18.57
C ILE A 18 0.69 48.80 18.54
N ALA A 19 -0.53 48.53 19.02
CA ALA A 19 -1.11 47.19 18.98
C ALA A 19 -1.26 46.64 17.55
N THR A 20 -1.60 47.50 16.59
CA THR A 20 -1.69 47.11 15.17
C THR A 20 -0.31 46.76 14.60
N GLN A 21 0.72 47.52 14.97
CA GLN A 21 2.09 47.33 14.49
C GLN A 21 2.75 46.09 15.12
N GLU A 22 2.47 45.82 16.40
CA GLU A 22 2.84 44.57 17.07
C GLU A 22 2.14 43.36 16.43
N ALA A 23 0.84 43.47 16.12
CA ALA A 23 0.10 42.41 15.44
C ALA A 23 0.63 42.13 14.02
N GLN A 24 1.00 43.18 13.27
CA GLN A 24 1.63 43.02 11.94
C GLN A 24 2.99 42.36 12.04
N THR A 25 3.80 42.74 13.03
CA THR A 25 5.13 42.16 13.26
C THR A 25 5.01 40.69 13.67
N ALA A 26 4.10 40.36 14.58
CA ALA A 26 3.81 38.98 14.98
C ALA A 26 3.31 38.13 13.80
N ARG A 27 2.47 38.70 12.93
CA ARG A 27 1.99 38.01 11.72
C ARG A 27 3.13 37.75 10.73
N ALA A 28 4.05 38.70 10.55
CA ALA A 28 5.22 38.52 9.68
C ALA A 28 6.18 37.46 10.22
N ASP A 29 6.42 37.44 11.53
CA ASP A 29 7.25 36.42 12.19
C ASP A 29 6.62 35.02 12.07
N LEU A 30 5.31 34.91 12.33
CA LEU A 30 4.58 33.65 12.15
C LEU A 30 4.61 33.18 10.70
N SER A 31 4.41 34.07 9.72
CA SER A 31 4.49 33.71 8.30
C SER A 31 5.88 33.20 7.91
N THR A 32 6.92 33.80 8.46
CA THR A 32 8.32 33.38 8.22
C THR A 32 8.57 32.00 8.83
N ARG A 33 8.12 31.77 10.06
CA ARG A 33 8.24 30.48 10.75
C ARG A 33 7.45 29.38 10.05
N ILE A 34 6.25 29.66 9.55
CA ILE A 34 5.46 28.72 8.75
C ILE A 34 6.23 28.35 7.47
N THR A 35 6.76 29.34 6.75
CA THR A 35 7.54 29.10 5.52
C THR A 35 8.78 28.25 5.78
N GLU A 36 9.49 28.51 6.89
CA GLU A 36 10.66 27.74 7.30
C GLU A 36 10.29 26.30 7.69
N ILE A 37 9.18 26.11 8.41
CA ILE A 37 8.67 24.77 8.74
C ILE A 37 8.28 24.03 7.46
N ASP A 38 7.57 24.68 6.54
CA ASP A 38 7.17 24.08 5.25
C ASP A 38 8.40 23.66 4.44
N LYS A 39 9.44 24.48 4.43
CA LYS A 39 10.72 24.15 3.77
C LYS A 39 11.42 22.97 4.44
N GLN A 40 11.53 22.94 5.77
CA GLN A 40 12.13 21.82 6.51
C GLN A 40 11.34 20.52 6.32
N VAL A 41 10.01 20.61 6.27
CA VAL A 41 9.13 19.46 5.99
C VAL A 41 9.34 18.98 4.56
N ALA A 42 9.42 19.87 3.58
CA ALA A 42 9.69 19.53 2.19
C ALA A 42 11.08 18.87 2.02
N GLU A 43 12.13 19.41 2.64
CA GLU A 43 13.48 18.83 2.61
C GLU A 43 13.51 17.43 3.24
N ARG A 44 12.87 17.25 4.40
CA ARG A 44 12.75 15.92 5.04
C ARG A 44 11.97 14.93 4.20
N ARG A 45 10.88 15.36 3.56
CA ARG A 45 10.10 14.52 2.64
C ARG A 45 10.95 14.10 1.44
N SER A 46 11.70 15.03 0.86
CA SER A 46 12.58 14.74 -0.28
C SER A 46 13.71 13.78 0.09
N GLN A 47 14.34 13.94 1.25
CA GLN A 47 15.37 13.02 1.74
C GLN A 47 14.80 11.62 1.98
N LYS A 48 13.64 11.54 2.66
CA LYS A 48 12.96 10.27 2.93
C LYS A 48 12.56 9.55 1.64
N ALA A 49 12.00 10.28 0.66
CA ALA A 49 11.65 9.73 -0.65
C ALA A 49 12.87 9.16 -1.39
N THR A 50 14.03 9.83 -1.28
CA THR A 50 15.29 9.35 -1.88
C THR A 50 15.76 8.05 -1.22
N GLU A 51 15.80 8.00 0.12
CA GLU A 51 16.18 6.80 0.88
C GLU A 51 15.24 5.61 0.62
N GLN A 52 13.95 5.88 0.40
CA GLN A 52 12.96 4.88 0.05
C GLN A 52 13.14 4.39 -1.40
N ALA A 53 13.35 5.29 -2.36
CA ALA A 53 13.64 4.94 -3.75
C ALA A 53 14.86 4.01 -3.84
N GLU A 54 15.95 4.35 -3.17
CA GLU A 54 17.15 3.51 -3.07
C GLU A 54 16.84 2.13 -2.43
N THR A 55 15.97 2.10 -1.41
CA THR A 55 15.55 0.85 -0.78
C THR A 55 14.77 -0.06 -1.74
N PHE A 56 13.90 0.50 -2.59
CA PHE A 56 13.17 -0.30 -3.57
C PHE A 56 14.02 -0.71 -4.77
N ASP A 57 14.91 0.17 -5.25
CA ASP A 57 15.82 -0.13 -6.35
C ASP A 57 16.79 -1.27 -5.98
N SER A 58 17.20 -1.35 -4.71
CA SER A 58 18.02 -2.46 -4.21
C SER A 58 17.38 -3.86 -4.34
N ILE A 59 16.04 -3.95 -4.35
CA ILE A 59 15.34 -5.22 -4.58
C ILE A 59 15.57 -5.73 -6.01
N GLY A 60 15.75 -4.82 -6.98
CA GLY A 60 16.00 -5.17 -8.38
C GLY A 60 17.45 -5.56 -8.67
N GLU A 61 18.40 -5.01 -7.90
CA GLU A 61 19.84 -5.16 -8.15
C GLU A 61 20.48 -6.31 -7.35
N GLU A 62 20.12 -6.47 -6.07
CA GLU A 62 20.64 -7.54 -5.20
C GLU A 62 19.52 -8.09 -4.30
N VAL A 63 18.70 -8.97 -4.87
CA VAL A 63 17.59 -9.63 -4.15
C VAL A 63 18.13 -10.35 -2.92
N SER A 64 17.74 -9.88 -1.73
CA SER A 64 18.04 -10.52 -0.44
C SER A 64 16.81 -10.51 0.45
N ARG A 65 16.80 -11.39 1.46
CA ARG A 65 15.70 -11.42 2.43
C ARG A 65 15.62 -10.08 3.17
N GLU A 66 16.77 -9.53 3.56
CA GLU A 66 16.89 -8.30 4.33
C GLU A 66 16.41 -7.09 3.55
N SER A 67 16.73 -6.97 2.25
CA SER A 67 16.24 -5.88 1.40
C SER A 67 14.72 -5.94 1.25
N ILE A 68 14.15 -7.12 0.96
CA ILE A 68 12.69 -7.32 0.86
C ILE A 68 12.00 -7.01 2.19
N LEU A 69 12.55 -7.50 3.30
CA LEU A 69 11.99 -7.26 4.62
C LEU A 69 12.00 -5.76 4.96
N LYS A 70 13.11 -5.06 4.69
CA LYS A 70 13.23 -3.61 4.91
C LYS A 70 12.21 -2.85 4.06
N ALA A 71 12.07 -3.21 2.79
CA ALA A 71 11.10 -2.59 1.88
C ALA A 71 9.65 -2.81 2.31
N LEU A 72 9.29 -4.03 2.72
CA LEU A 72 7.96 -4.35 3.25
C LEU A 72 7.69 -3.66 4.57
N ALA A 73 8.69 -3.56 5.46
CA ALA A 73 8.56 -2.84 6.72
C ALA A 73 8.32 -1.34 6.48
N ALA A 74 9.06 -0.72 5.55
CA ALA A 74 8.87 0.68 5.18
C ALA A 74 7.48 0.93 4.58
N ALA A 75 7.01 0.05 3.68
CA ALA A 75 5.67 0.15 3.12
C ALA A 75 4.56 -0.07 4.18
N ALA A 76 4.77 -1.00 5.11
CA ALA A 76 3.85 -1.27 6.20
C ALA A 76 3.77 -0.11 7.21
N GLU A 77 4.88 0.58 7.50
CA GLU A 77 4.93 1.71 8.43
C GLU A 77 4.00 2.85 8.04
N ILE A 78 3.84 3.10 6.74
CA ILE A 78 2.95 4.14 6.19
C ILE A 78 1.59 3.60 5.73
N GLU A 79 1.30 2.32 5.99
CA GLU A 79 0.09 1.63 5.54
C GLU A 79 -0.10 1.65 4.01
N ALA A 80 0.99 1.57 3.24
CA ALA A 80 0.93 1.52 1.77
C ALA A 80 0.46 0.16 1.25
N ILE A 81 0.62 -0.91 2.03
CA ILE A 81 0.21 -2.28 1.68
C ILE A 81 -0.87 -2.81 2.62
N GLN A 82 -1.69 -3.73 2.11
CA GLN A 82 -2.85 -4.25 2.83
C GLN A 82 -2.45 -4.93 4.15
N ARG A 83 -3.14 -4.53 5.21
CA ARG A 83 -3.06 -5.17 6.52
C ARG A 83 -4.06 -6.32 6.62
N LEU A 84 -3.61 -7.51 7.05
CA LEU A 84 -4.44 -8.73 7.16
C LEU A 84 -4.99 -9.00 8.59
N ASP A 85 -4.77 -8.08 9.52
CA ASP A 85 -5.38 -7.99 10.87
C ASP A 85 -4.74 -8.78 12.04
N GLN A 86 -5.09 -8.35 13.26
CA GLN A 86 -4.39 -8.44 14.54
C GLN A 86 -4.66 -9.74 15.33
N GLY A 87 -3.82 -10.76 15.17
CA GLY A 87 -3.64 -11.76 16.22
C GLY A 87 -2.68 -11.25 17.31
N MET A 88 -2.67 -11.89 18.49
CA MET A 88 -1.72 -11.63 19.59
C MET A 88 -0.22 -11.83 19.24
N GLY A 89 0.13 -11.88 17.96
CA GLY A 89 1.44 -12.19 17.38
C GLY A 89 2.00 -11.13 16.42
N GLY A 90 1.33 -9.97 16.25
CA GLY A 90 1.90 -8.79 15.58
C GLY A 90 1.04 -8.32 14.41
N ALA A 91 1.34 -7.14 13.84
CA ALA A 91 0.66 -6.68 12.64
C ALA A 91 1.21 -7.44 11.42
N THR A 92 0.33 -8.17 10.72
CA THR A 92 0.68 -8.85 9.47
C THR A 92 0.21 -8.01 8.29
N HIS A 93 1.13 -7.74 7.38
CA HIS A 93 0.89 -7.05 6.12
C HIS A 93 1.16 -7.99 4.96
N SER A 94 0.49 -7.77 3.84
CA SER A 94 0.70 -8.59 2.67
C SER A 94 0.55 -7.82 1.38
N LEU A 95 1.26 -8.32 0.37
CA LEU A 95 1.12 -7.88 -1.01
C LEU A 95 1.14 -9.12 -1.91
N ILE A 96 0.17 -9.19 -2.82
CA ILE A 96 0.09 -10.28 -3.81
C ILE A 96 0.66 -9.79 -5.13
N VAL A 97 1.56 -10.59 -5.71
CA VAL A 97 2.14 -10.33 -7.03
C VAL A 97 2.23 -11.62 -7.83
N ARG A 98 2.39 -11.50 -9.15
CA ARG A 98 2.60 -12.64 -10.04
C ARG A 98 4.07 -13.05 -10.05
N ALA A 99 4.32 -14.36 -10.00
CA ALA A 99 5.63 -14.96 -10.24
C ALA A 99 5.80 -15.33 -11.73
N GLY A 100 5.56 -14.38 -12.63
CA GLY A 100 5.68 -14.56 -14.08
C GLY A 100 5.12 -13.37 -14.86
N GLU A 101 5.19 -13.44 -16.19
CA GLU A 101 4.84 -12.30 -17.08
C GLU A 101 3.42 -12.38 -17.64
N THR A 102 2.73 -13.52 -17.48
CA THR A 102 1.40 -13.74 -18.03
C THR A 102 0.33 -13.75 -16.94
N PHE A 103 -0.93 -13.51 -17.32
CA PHE A 103 -2.07 -13.64 -16.40
C PHE A 103 -2.32 -15.09 -15.92
N GLY A 104 -1.69 -16.08 -16.55
CA GLY A 104 -1.72 -17.48 -16.11
C GLY A 104 -0.63 -17.84 -15.09
N ALA A 105 0.31 -16.94 -14.83
CA ALA A 105 1.42 -17.21 -13.92
C ALA A 105 0.95 -17.36 -12.47
N PRO A 106 1.70 -18.11 -11.63
CA PRO A 106 1.36 -18.30 -10.23
C PRO A 106 1.29 -16.97 -9.47
N LEU A 107 0.30 -16.83 -8.61
CA LEU A 107 0.21 -15.71 -7.68
C LEU A 107 0.90 -16.06 -6.37
N VAL A 108 1.70 -15.14 -5.87
CA VAL A 108 2.44 -15.27 -4.62
C VAL A 108 2.04 -14.13 -3.71
N ARG A 109 1.55 -14.47 -2.52
CA ARG A 109 1.39 -13.52 -1.43
C ARG A 109 2.69 -13.46 -0.64
N VAL A 110 3.26 -12.28 -0.57
CA VAL A 110 4.42 -11.99 0.28
C VAL A 110 3.89 -11.43 1.59
N LEU A 111 4.18 -12.12 2.69
CA LEU A 111 3.66 -11.82 4.03
C LEU A 111 4.79 -11.28 4.90
N TYR A 112 4.57 -10.11 5.48
CA TYR A 112 5.45 -9.53 6.48
C TYR A 112 4.73 -9.47 7.82
N THR A 113 5.30 -10.09 8.86
CA THR A 113 4.80 -9.97 10.23
C THR A 113 5.79 -9.19 11.06
N SER A 114 5.37 -8.05 11.62
CA SER A 114 6.19 -7.25 12.52
C SER A 114 6.55 -8.08 13.78
N GLY A 115 7.82 -8.08 14.19
CA GLY A 115 8.23 -8.76 15.42
C GLY A 115 7.62 -8.12 16.68
N TRP A 116 7.43 -8.93 17.74
CA TRP A 116 7.09 -8.41 19.07
C TRP A 116 8.34 -7.86 19.76
N ASN A 117 8.33 -6.58 20.10
CA ASN A 117 9.44 -5.91 20.77
C ASN A 117 9.56 -6.21 22.28
N VAL A 118 8.91 -7.25 22.80
CA VAL A 118 8.91 -7.51 24.26
C VAL A 118 10.28 -8.00 24.77
N PHE A 119 11.13 -8.60 23.91
CA PHE A 119 12.45 -9.10 24.32
C PHE A 119 13.63 -8.64 23.44
N GLY A 120 13.41 -7.71 22.50
CA GLY A 120 14.45 -7.17 21.63
C GLY A 120 14.94 -8.16 20.55
N ASN A 121 15.12 -7.68 19.32
CA ASN A 121 15.70 -8.41 18.19
C ASN A 121 14.89 -9.53 17.52
N ASN A 122 13.57 -9.39 17.36
CA ASN A 122 12.87 -10.13 16.31
C ASN A 122 12.64 -9.21 15.10
N PRO A 123 13.41 -9.32 14.00
CA PRO A 123 13.27 -8.44 12.83
C PRO A 123 11.93 -8.60 12.09
N GLY A 124 11.05 -9.48 12.57
CA GLY A 124 9.82 -9.85 11.88
C GLY A 124 10.03 -11.06 10.99
N SER A 125 8.93 -11.73 10.63
CA SER A 125 8.95 -12.88 9.73
C SER A 125 8.58 -12.46 8.31
N LEU A 126 9.19 -13.14 7.35
CA LEU A 126 8.87 -13.05 5.92
C LEU A 126 8.40 -14.44 5.48
N ASP A 127 7.17 -14.53 4.98
CA ASP A 127 6.64 -15.77 4.42
C ASP A 127 6.27 -15.56 2.94
N LEU A 128 6.49 -16.57 2.11
CA LEU A 128 6.00 -16.61 0.73
C LEU A 128 4.90 -17.66 0.64
N ALA A 129 3.72 -17.27 0.16
CA ALA A 129 2.57 -18.16 0.06
C ALA A 129 2.03 -18.22 -1.37
N PHE A 130 1.86 -19.43 -1.90
CA PHE A 130 1.18 -19.61 -3.17
C PHE A 130 -0.33 -19.38 -3.00
N VAL A 131 -0.93 -18.66 -3.96
CA VAL A 131 -2.34 -18.32 -3.98
C VAL A 131 -3.01 -19.06 -5.17
N PRO A 132 -3.71 -20.17 -4.92
CA PRO A 132 -4.49 -20.85 -5.96
C PRO A 132 -5.61 -19.95 -6.52
N LYS A 133 -5.94 -20.12 -7.79
CA LYS A 133 -7.00 -19.34 -8.47
C LYS A 133 -8.38 -19.52 -7.82
N ASP A 134 -8.65 -20.72 -7.31
CA ASP A 134 -9.95 -21.10 -6.76
C ASP A 134 -10.07 -20.87 -5.24
N MET A 135 -9.00 -20.36 -4.61
CA MET A 135 -9.06 -19.99 -3.20
C MET A 135 -9.40 -18.52 -3.06
N GLU A 136 -10.40 -18.24 -2.22
CA GLU A 136 -10.64 -16.89 -1.73
C GLU A 136 -9.34 -16.35 -1.11
N LEU A 137 -9.08 -15.06 -1.32
CA LEU A 137 -7.87 -14.39 -0.83
C LEU A 137 -7.94 -14.13 0.68
N ARG A 138 -8.77 -14.87 1.43
CA ARG A 138 -9.01 -14.71 2.86
C ARG A 138 -7.74 -14.84 3.70
N ARG A 139 -7.83 -14.28 4.91
CA ARG A 139 -6.80 -14.25 5.97
C ARG A 139 -6.36 -15.65 6.44
N SER A 140 -7.27 -16.63 6.47
CA SER A 140 -7.05 -17.95 7.08
C SER A 140 -6.29 -18.95 6.20
N TYR A 141 -6.31 -18.80 4.88
CA TYR A 141 -5.66 -19.73 3.95
C TYR A 141 -4.24 -19.31 3.55
N ALA A 142 -3.82 -18.10 3.96
CA ALA A 142 -2.52 -17.52 3.62
C ALA A 142 -1.32 -18.40 4.04
N ARG A 143 -1.50 -19.37 4.94
CA ARG A 143 -0.44 -20.30 5.37
C ARG A 143 -0.51 -21.71 4.81
N ALA A 144 -1.60 -22.09 4.14
CA ALA A 144 -1.79 -23.48 3.68
C ALA A 144 -0.72 -23.91 2.66
N TYR A 145 -0.25 -22.96 1.85
CA TYR A 145 0.81 -23.16 0.85
C TYR A 145 1.96 -22.18 1.06
N ALA A 146 2.35 -21.96 2.31
CA ALA A 146 3.40 -21.03 2.68
C ALA A 146 4.72 -21.71 3.02
N ILE A 147 5.81 -20.99 2.79
CA ILE A 147 7.13 -21.25 3.35
C ILE A 147 7.56 -20.02 4.14
N THR A 148 8.17 -20.23 5.29
CA THR A 148 8.89 -19.18 5.99
C THR A 148 10.25 -19.00 5.35
N TRP A 149 10.59 -17.77 5.01
CA TRP A 149 11.89 -17.39 4.49
C TRP A 149 12.77 -16.94 5.64
N ASP A 150 13.59 -17.87 6.13
CA ASP A 150 14.57 -17.64 7.19
C ASP A 150 15.84 -16.94 6.67
N HIS A 151 16.65 -16.42 7.60
CA HIS A 151 17.87 -15.64 7.32
C HIS A 151 19.02 -16.45 6.71
N GLU A 152 18.94 -17.78 6.75
CA GLU A 152 19.96 -18.67 6.18
C GLU A 152 19.59 -19.10 4.75
N THR A 153 18.33 -18.94 4.36
CA THR A 153 17.80 -19.35 3.05
C THR A 153 18.05 -18.27 1.99
N SER A 154 18.74 -18.64 0.91
CA SER A 154 18.89 -17.77 -0.27
C SER A 154 17.56 -17.52 -0.99
N PRO A 155 17.39 -16.42 -1.76
CA PRO A 155 16.17 -16.17 -2.53
C PRO A 155 15.79 -17.32 -3.48
N VAL A 156 16.80 -17.89 -4.13
CA VAL A 156 16.62 -19.04 -5.03
C VAL A 156 16.07 -20.24 -4.27
N GLU A 157 16.61 -20.53 -3.09
CA GLU A 157 16.16 -21.64 -2.27
C GLU A 157 14.74 -21.41 -1.71
N ALA A 158 14.41 -20.20 -1.27
CA ALA A 158 13.06 -19.86 -0.82
C ALA A 158 12.01 -20.11 -1.92
N VAL A 159 12.31 -19.67 -3.15
CA VAL A 159 11.48 -19.92 -4.33
C VAL A 159 11.37 -21.42 -4.63
N GLN A 160 12.48 -22.16 -4.61
CA GLN A 160 12.45 -23.61 -4.84
C GLN A 160 11.64 -24.35 -3.78
N ARG A 161 11.71 -23.92 -2.51
CA ARG A 161 10.88 -24.45 -1.42
C ARG A 161 9.41 -24.20 -1.69
N LEU A 162 9.04 -23.00 -2.13
CA LEU A 162 7.66 -22.68 -2.52
C LEU A 162 7.19 -23.52 -3.71
N GLN A 163 8.00 -23.67 -4.76
CA GLN A 163 7.68 -24.53 -5.90
C GLN A 163 7.46 -25.99 -5.47
N LYS A 164 8.25 -26.51 -4.52
CA LYS A 164 8.04 -27.85 -3.95
C LYS A 164 6.70 -27.95 -3.21
N VAL A 165 6.29 -26.91 -2.48
CA VAL A 165 4.96 -26.83 -1.85
C VAL A 165 3.86 -26.86 -2.91
N MET A 166 3.98 -26.07 -3.99
CA MET A 166 3.02 -26.09 -5.10
C MET A 166 2.89 -27.47 -5.75
N VAL A 167 4.02 -28.14 -6.03
CA VAL A 167 4.03 -29.49 -6.62
C VAL A 167 3.33 -30.49 -5.70
N ARG A 168 3.65 -30.47 -4.40
CA ARG A 168 3.01 -31.36 -3.40
C ARG A 168 1.51 -31.12 -3.27
N ALA A 169 1.07 -29.88 -3.48
CA ALA A 169 -0.33 -29.49 -3.48
C ALA A 169 -1.06 -29.80 -4.80
N GLY A 170 -0.40 -30.41 -5.79
CA GLY A 170 -1.01 -30.78 -7.08
C GLY A 170 -0.86 -29.74 -8.20
N TYR A 171 -0.17 -28.62 -7.94
CA TYR A 171 -0.01 -27.49 -8.88
C TYR A 171 1.33 -27.53 -9.62
N GLY A 172 1.86 -28.72 -9.93
CA GLY A 172 3.15 -28.87 -10.59
C GLY A 172 3.22 -28.30 -12.01
N TRP A 173 2.08 -28.08 -12.67
CA TRP A 173 2.01 -27.40 -13.97
C TRP A 173 2.18 -25.88 -13.84
N LEU A 174 1.67 -25.28 -12.75
CA LEU A 174 1.86 -23.86 -12.43
C LEU A 174 3.29 -23.59 -11.95
N SER A 175 3.90 -24.49 -11.18
CA SER A 175 5.26 -24.29 -10.68
C SER A 175 6.29 -24.17 -11.81
N LYS A 176 6.01 -24.73 -13.00
CA LYS A 176 6.83 -24.59 -14.22
C LYS A 176 6.77 -23.20 -14.85
N GLN A 177 5.69 -22.46 -14.60
CA GLN A 177 5.50 -21.08 -15.07
C GLN A 177 6.04 -20.05 -14.07
N PHE A 178 6.57 -20.51 -12.93
CA PHE A 178 7.10 -19.65 -11.89
C PHE A 178 8.47 -19.08 -12.31
N SER A 179 8.61 -17.76 -12.24
CA SER A 179 9.87 -17.05 -12.44
C SER A 179 10.20 -16.22 -11.20
N ALA A 180 11.34 -16.54 -10.56
CA ALA A 180 11.85 -15.79 -9.41
C ALA A 180 12.14 -14.32 -9.79
N ALA A 181 12.78 -14.11 -10.94
CA ALA A 181 13.08 -12.77 -11.44
C ALA A 181 11.80 -11.94 -11.64
N ALA A 182 10.76 -12.55 -12.23
CA ALA A 182 9.48 -11.88 -12.40
C ALA A 182 8.80 -11.60 -11.05
N LEU A 183 8.85 -12.54 -10.09
CA LEU A 183 8.32 -12.34 -8.74
C LEU A 183 8.92 -11.09 -8.08
N PHE A 184 10.25 -11.01 -8.02
CA PHE A 184 10.93 -9.92 -7.30
C PHE A 184 10.82 -8.58 -8.03
N ARG A 185 10.90 -8.58 -9.37
CA ARG A 185 10.62 -7.39 -10.19
C ARG A 185 9.20 -6.88 -9.96
N ASN A 186 8.21 -7.77 -10.00
CA ASN A 186 6.81 -7.40 -9.78
C ASN A 186 6.56 -6.92 -8.35
N LEU A 187 7.23 -7.51 -7.36
CA LEU A 187 7.19 -7.05 -5.98
C LEU A 187 7.78 -5.64 -5.82
N GLN A 188 8.93 -5.39 -6.44
CA GLN A 188 9.58 -4.08 -6.45
C GLN A 188 8.66 -3.01 -7.04
N VAL A 189 8.10 -3.25 -8.23
CA VAL A 189 7.16 -2.33 -8.89
C VAL A 189 5.97 -2.07 -7.96
N ALA A 190 5.34 -3.13 -7.46
CA ALA A 190 4.15 -2.98 -6.62
C ALA A 190 4.42 -2.21 -5.31
N LEU A 191 5.56 -2.44 -4.65
CA LEU A 191 5.93 -1.70 -3.44
C LEU A 191 6.24 -0.23 -3.73
N ARG A 192 6.97 0.05 -4.82
CA ARG A 192 7.30 1.41 -5.23
C ARG A 192 6.04 2.21 -5.53
N GLU A 193 5.13 1.66 -6.35
CA GLU A 193 3.87 2.34 -6.69
C GLU A 193 2.99 2.55 -5.44
N ALA A 194 2.90 1.53 -4.57
CA ALA A 194 2.12 1.62 -3.33
C ALA A 194 2.64 2.73 -2.39
N VAL A 195 3.96 2.80 -2.17
CA VAL A 195 4.57 3.80 -1.28
C VAL A 195 4.44 5.20 -1.87
N ALA A 196 4.78 5.37 -3.15
CA ALA A 196 4.69 6.67 -3.80
C ALA A 196 3.24 7.22 -3.74
N ALA A 197 2.25 6.35 -3.99
CA ALA A 197 0.83 6.72 -3.91
C ALA A 197 0.42 7.16 -2.51
N ARG A 198 0.86 6.41 -1.50
CA ARG A 198 0.52 6.66 -0.09
C ARG A 198 1.13 7.96 0.43
N GLU A 199 2.29 8.34 -0.08
CA GLU A 199 2.96 9.58 0.28
C GLU A 199 2.43 10.80 -0.48
N GLY A 200 1.50 10.59 -1.42
CA GLY A 200 0.88 11.66 -2.20
C GLY A 200 1.79 12.23 -3.27
N ASP A 201 2.69 11.41 -3.84
CA ASP A 201 3.46 11.81 -5.01
C ASP A 201 2.49 12.07 -6.18
N SER A 202 2.50 13.31 -6.69
CA SER A 202 1.64 13.75 -7.79
C SER A 202 1.88 13.00 -9.10
N LEU A 203 2.97 12.25 -9.21
CA LEU A 203 3.31 11.44 -10.39
C LEU A 203 2.69 10.04 -10.38
N THR A 204 2.09 9.63 -9.26
CA THR A 204 1.40 8.33 -9.16
C THR A 204 -0.11 8.50 -9.30
N ILE A 205 -0.70 7.53 -9.99
CA ILE A 205 -2.11 7.55 -10.40
C ILE A 205 -2.97 6.74 -9.41
N LEU A 206 -2.35 5.99 -8.52
CA LEU A 206 -3.05 5.28 -7.45
C LEU A 206 -3.57 6.28 -6.41
N SER A 207 -4.77 6.04 -5.89
CA SER A 207 -5.43 6.96 -4.96
C SER A 207 -4.83 6.99 -3.54
N GLY A 208 -3.73 6.27 -3.30
CA GLY A 208 -3.09 6.13 -1.98
C GLY A 208 -3.80 5.16 -1.04
N ASP A 209 -4.79 4.41 -1.52
CA ASP A 209 -5.39 3.31 -0.75
C ASP A 209 -4.40 2.14 -0.64
N PRO A 210 -4.30 1.47 0.53
CA PRO A 210 -3.39 0.35 0.71
C PRO A 210 -3.53 -0.72 -0.37
N VAL A 211 -2.41 -1.08 -1.00
CA VAL A 211 -2.38 -2.06 -2.10
C VAL A 211 -2.39 -3.49 -1.54
N GLY A 212 -3.35 -4.30 -1.97
CA GLY A 212 -3.44 -5.72 -1.63
C GLY A 212 -2.87 -6.63 -2.72
N GLU A 213 -2.96 -6.21 -3.98
CA GLU A 213 -2.48 -6.99 -5.13
C GLU A 213 -2.07 -6.11 -6.30
N MET A 214 -1.00 -6.49 -6.99
CA MET A 214 -0.71 -6.03 -8.35
C MET A 214 -1.14 -7.09 -9.37
N VAL A 215 -2.16 -6.77 -10.17
CA VAL A 215 -2.70 -7.65 -11.22
C VAL A 215 -1.83 -7.61 -12.46
N SER A 216 -1.41 -6.39 -12.84
CA SER A 216 -0.42 -6.02 -13.86
C SER A 216 0.30 -4.73 -13.42
N PRO A 217 1.40 -4.33 -14.08
CA PRO A 217 2.05 -3.04 -13.78
C PRO A 217 1.09 -1.85 -13.81
N ASP A 218 0.05 -1.92 -14.65
CA ASP A 218 -0.93 -0.85 -14.84
C ASP A 218 -2.26 -1.09 -14.10
N CYS A 219 -2.34 -2.13 -13.25
CA CYS A 219 -3.58 -2.47 -12.57
C CYS A 219 -3.37 -3.07 -11.18
N PHE A 220 -4.02 -2.46 -10.19
CA PHE A 220 -3.90 -2.81 -8.78
C PHE A 220 -5.26 -3.06 -8.15
N VAL A 221 -5.28 -3.98 -7.19
CA VAL A 221 -6.39 -4.09 -6.24
C VAL A 221 -5.94 -3.45 -4.93
N THR A 222 -6.62 -2.39 -4.53
CA THR A 222 -6.40 -1.64 -3.29
C THR A 222 -7.53 -1.94 -2.32
N THR A 223 -7.44 -1.45 -1.07
CA THR A 223 -8.57 -1.53 -0.14
C THR A 223 -9.78 -0.70 -0.58
N GLY A 224 -9.58 0.28 -1.47
CA GLY A 224 -10.64 1.13 -2.00
C GLY A 224 -11.22 0.68 -3.33
N GLY A 225 -10.71 -0.39 -3.95
CA GLY A 225 -11.26 -0.95 -5.18
C GLY A 225 -10.22 -1.51 -6.14
N VAL A 226 -10.56 -1.57 -7.43
CA VAL A 226 -9.67 -1.93 -8.52
C VAL A 226 -9.29 -0.65 -9.28
N GLU A 227 -8.00 -0.40 -9.45
CA GLU A 227 -7.45 0.82 -10.04
C GLU A 227 -6.64 0.49 -11.29
N PHE A 228 -6.95 1.17 -12.40
CA PHE A 228 -6.28 1.07 -13.69
C PHE A 228 -5.49 2.36 -13.94
N VAL A 229 -4.16 2.24 -13.89
CA VAL A 229 -3.20 3.35 -13.89
C VAL A 229 -3.21 4.08 -15.23
N GLU A 230 -2.96 3.41 -16.35
CA GLU A 230 -2.88 4.08 -17.66
C GLU A 230 -4.22 4.69 -18.10
N ALA A 231 -5.33 4.05 -17.73
CA ALA A 231 -6.68 4.48 -18.13
C ALA A 231 -7.31 5.50 -17.17
N TRP A 232 -6.68 5.81 -16.03
CA TRP A 232 -7.23 6.71 -15.01
C TRP A 232 -8.62 6.29 -14.50
N VAL A 233 -8.84 4.97 -14.37
CA VAL A 233 -10.13 4.40 -13.95
C VAL A 233 -10.01 3.74 -12.59
N LYS A 234 -10.97 4.02 -11.70
CA LYS A 234 -11.16 3.28 -10.44
C LYS A 234 -12.56 2.69 -10.37
N VAL A 235 -12.63 1.38 -10.17
CA VAL A 235 -13.85 0.66 -9.80
C VAL A 235 -13.85 0.52 -8.29
N GLY A 236 -14.67 1.30 -7.60
CA GLY A 236 -14.67 1.35 -6.13
C GLY A 236 -15.06 0.02 -5.46
N ALA A 237 -14.53 -0.23 -4.26
CA ALA A 237 -14.75 -1.43 -3.45
C ALA A 237 -16.24 -1.78 -3.28
N GLN A 238 -17.11 -0.77 -3.12
CA GLN A 238 -18.56 -0.91 -2.99
C GLN A 238 -19.22 -1.62 -4.19
N LYS A 239 -18.53 -1.68 -5.34
CA LYS A 239 -19.00 -2.41 -6.52
C LYS A 239 -18.84 -3.92 -6.41
N PHE A 240 -18.04 -4.37 -5.46
CA PHE A 240 -17.69 -5.77 -5.25
C PHE A 240 -18.22 -6.32 -3.92
N GLU A 241 -19.01 -5.54 -3.18
CA GLU A 241 -19.64 -6.03 -1.94
C GLU A 241 -20.76 -7.02 -2.28
N TYR A 242 -20.70 -8.22 -1.69
CA TYR A 242 -21.77 -9.20 -1.78
C TYR A 242 -23.00 -8.67 -1.05
N VAL A 243 -24.08 -8.48 -1.79
CA VAL A 243 -25.35 -8.05 -1.22
C VAL A 243 -26.19 -9.29 -0.94
N ASP A 244 -26.67 -9.42 0.29
CA ASP A 244 -27.54 -10.51 0.71
C ASP A 244 -28.76 -10.59 -0.23
N PRO A 245 -28.98 -11.73 -0.91
CA PRO A 245 -30.17 -11.95 -1.75
C PRO A 245 -31.48 -11.69 -1.00
N SER A 246 -31.50 -11.81 0.33
CA SER A 246 -32.67 -11.55 1.18
C SER A 246 -33.07 -10.08 1.24
N GLU A 247 -32.15 -9.15 0.98
CA GLU A 247 -32.39 -7.69 0.99
C GLU A 247 -32.79 -7.13 -0.39
N GLY A 248 -32.89 -7.96 -1.43
CA GLY A 248 -33.39 -7.57 -2.75
C GLY A 248 -32.54 -6.52 -3.49
N ARG A 249 -31.31 -6.27 -3.02
CA ARG A 249 -30.35 -5.35 -3.66
C ARG A 249 -29.42 -6.17 -4.55
N ILE A 250 -29.44 -5.86 -5.85
CA ILE A 250 -28.64 -6.52 -6.88
C ILE A 250 -27.18 -6.07 -6.72
N LEU A 251 -26.20 -6.96 -7.01
CA LEU A 251 -24.80 -6.58 -7.25
C LEU A 251 -24.81 -5.30 -8.07
N SER A 252 -24.28 -4.22 -7.51
CA SER A 252 -24.31 -2.94 -8.22
C SER A 252 -23.64 -3.13 -9.58
N ASP A 253 -24.32 -2.69 -10.65
CA ASP A 253 -23.83 -2.91 -12.01
C ASP A 253 -22.35 -2.49 -12.10
N LEU A 254 -21.52 -3.47 -12.46
CA LEU A 254 -20.12 -3.23 -12.75
C LEU A 254 -20.06 -2.27 -13.94
N PRO A 255 -19.17 -1.27 -13.92
CA PRO A 255 -19.02 -0.41 -15.08
C PRO A 255 -18.64 -1.23 -16.32
N GLU A 256 -18.98 -0.72 -17.49
CA GLU A 256 -18.43 -1.26 -18.73
C GLU A 256 -16.92 -1.00 -18.79
N PRO A 257 -16.14 -1.90 -19.43
CA PRO A 257 -14.71 -1.67 -19.62
C PRO A 257 -14.47 -0.35 -20.35
N SER A 258 -13.52 0.44 -19.86
CA SER A 258 -13.01 1.60 -20.62
C SER A 258 -12.35 1.12 -21.91
N GLU A 259 -12.49 1.89 -22.99
CA GLU A 259 -11.83 1.58 -24.28
C GLU A 259 -10.30 1.49 -24.13
N ASP A 260 -9.73 2.22 -23.18
CA ASP A 260 -8.29 2.25 -22.87
C ASP A 260 -7.82 1.03 -22.05
N VAL A 261 -8.76 0.22 -21.52
CA VAL A 261 -8.43 -1.00 -20.78
C VAL A 261 -8.74 -2.20 -21.66
N GLY A 262 -7.70 -2.96 -22.03
CA GLY A 262 -7.89 -4.20 -22.77
C GLY A 262 -8.84 -5.17 -22.03
N ALA A 263 -9.82 -5.72 -22.75
CA ALA A 263 -10.88 -6.56 -22.18
C ALA A 263 -10.38 -7.69 -21.27
N VAL A 264 -9.26 -8.34 -21.63
CA VAL A 264 -8.67 -9.41 -20.82
C VAL A 264 -8.17 -8.88 -19.47
N LEU A 265 -7.51 -7.72 -19.45
CA LEU A 265 -7.03 -7.11 -18.20
C LEU A 265 -8.22 -6.69 -17.35
N TRP A 266 -9.24 -6.08 -17.96
CA TRP A 266 -10.49 -5.73 -17.28
C TRP A 266 -11.11 -6.95 -16.59
N ASP A 267 -11.40 -8.01 -17.34
CA ASP A 267 -12.06 -9.20 -16.82
C ASP A 267 -11.28 -9.84 -15.67
N VAL A 268 -9.95 -9.95 -15.84
CA VAL A 268 -9.08 -10.48 -14.79
C VAL A 268 -9.13 -9.57 -13.56
N ALA A 269 -8.94 -8.26 -13.73
CA ALA A 269 -8.91 -7.32 -12.61
C ALA A 269 -10.22 -7.28 -11.82
N ILE A 270 -11.36 -7.28 -12.52
CA ILE A 270 -12.69 -7.37 -11.91
C ILE A 270 -12.89 -8.68 -11.16
N GLN A 271 -12.51 -9.82 -11.76
CA GLN A 271 -12.52 -11.11 -11.06
C GLN A 271 -11.66 -11.08 -9.79
N ARG A 272 -10.49 -10.45 -9.84
CA ARG A 272 -9.61 -10.30 -8.66
C ARG A 272 -10.25 -9.40 -7.61
N GLY A 273 -10.82 -8.26 -7.99
CA GLY A 273 -11.58 -7.38 -7.09
C GLY A 273 -12.68 -8.15 -6.36
N GLN A 274 -13.49 -8.91 -7.09
CA GLN A 274 -14.51 -9.79 -6.51
C GLN A 274 -13.91 -10.76 -5.48
N MET A 275 -12.78 -11.41 -5.76
CA MET A 275 -12.12 -12.32 -4.81
C MET A 275 -11.57 -11.62 -3.54
N HIS A 276 -11.21 -10.33 -3.63
CA HIS A 276 -10.76 -9.52 -2.48
C HIS A 276 -11.92 -9.04 -1.60
N PHE A 277 -13.05 -8.66 -2.21
CA PHE A 277 -14.15 -7.98 -1.51
C PHE A 277 -15.36 -8.86 -1.19
N ASN A 278 -15.68 -9.89 -1.98
CA ASN A 278 -16.83 -10.79 -1.71
C ASN A 278 -16.70 -11.59 -0.40
N GLY A 279 -15.53 -11.60 0.25
CA GLY A 279 -15.28 -12.31 1.52
C GLY A 279 -15.22 -11.43 2.77
N GLN A 280 -15.52 -10.12 2.69
CA GLN A 280 -15.40 -9.20 3.83
C GLN A 280 -16.63 -9.17 4.77
N THR A 281 -17.71 -9.87 4.48
CA THR A 281 -18.97 -9.83 5.26
C THR A 281 -19.05 -10.82 6.44
N ASP A 282 -17.99 -11.58 6.73
CA ASP A 282 -17.99 -12.60 7.81
C ASP A 282 -17.50 -12.08 9.18
N THR A 283 -17.58 -10.77 9.43
CA THR A 283 -17.29 -10.17 10.75
C THR A 283 -18.49 -9.41 11.32
N THR A 284 -19.57 -10.15 11.57
CA THR A 284 -20.55 -9.78 12.61
C THR A 284 -21.21 -11.04 13.15
N PHE A 285 -20.65 -11.57 14.24
CA PHE A 285 -21.38 -12.32 15.28
C PHE A 285 -20.80 -11.94 16.64
#